data_AF-A0A522V6K1-F1
#
_entry.id   AF-A0A522V6K1-F1
#
_cell.length_a   1.000
_cell.length_b   1.000
_cell.length_c   1.000
_cell.angle_alpha   90.00
_cell.angle_beta   90.00
_cell.angle_gamma   90.00
#
_symmetry.space_group_name_H-M   'P 1'
#
loop_
_entity.id
_entity.type
_entity.pdbx_description
1 polymer ?
#
loop_
_entity_poly.entity_id
_entity_poly.type
_entity_poly.pdbx_seq_one_letter_code
_entity_poly.pdbx_strand_id
1 'polypeptide(L)'
;MTIPKLVLKNITRRKGRFAFTLLGITIGIASFVTLLSLGGGLKSEIKKQASGLGANLIVTPKGWCAYEQVSVLTGEQLPEAIPFDDVRKISAIKGLAAVPYLTERTAIKNSPVPVIGILPPEMKDFKGWEVIKGDYFASDEKALIIGSGIARQFKLNVRDGLTIRGERFPVKGILKETGGKDDIAIFLPLSVAQRLYGVGDKVSFIAVKVDDISKTDEYILRIQETSNVAVVSDKQLLKSVLSIVGTVSITLQLIAAVAILAAAFGIINTMMTAIYERRREIGILQAIGARRSVIFKVFLIESGFYGVLGGILGVGIGLVFSSLAAPYISQNEFTAFLKGTEGATAPDMRLIFGALLFSLCVSLISGLYPAWKASRLAPVEAISHE
;
A
#
# COMPACT_ATOMS: atom_id res chain seq x y z
N MET A 1 -47.56 13.47 0.73
CA MET A 1 -46.49 12.51 1.08
C MET A 1 -45.11 13.12 0.81
N THR A 2 -44.18 12.95 1.74
CA THR A 2 -42.73 13.03 1.53
C THR A 2 -42.18 12.53 0.19
N ILE A 3 -41.45 13.29 -0.65
CA ILE A 3 -40.67 12.66 -1.76
C ILE A 3 -39.76 11.52 -1.25
N PRO A 4 -39.04 11.66 -0.12
CA PRO A 4 -38.18 10.58 0.41
C PRO A 4 -38.96 9.35 0.90
N LYS A 5 -40.13 9.56 1.52
CA LYS A 5 -41.00 8.45 1.98
C LYS A 5 -41.56 7.64 0.80
N LEU A 6 -41.84 8.29 -0.33
CA LEU A 6 -42.27 7.62 -1.56
C LEU A 6 -41.15 6.74 -2.12
N VAL A 7 -39.92 7.28 -2.19
CA VAL A 7 -38.73 6.54 -2.67
C VAL A 7 -38.44 5.31 -1.82
N LEU A 8 -38.46 5.44 -0.49
CA LEU A 8 -38.17 4.32 0.41
C LEU A 8 -39.21 3.18 0.30
N LYS A 9 -40.50 3.52 0.18
CA LYS A 9 -41.58 2.55 -0.04
C LYS A 9 -41.46 1.88 -1.42
N ASN A 10 -41.04 2.63 -2.43
CA ASN A 10 -40.81 2.12 -3.78
C ASN A 10 -39.66 1.10 -3.83
N ILE A 11 -38.56 1.38 -3.14
CA ILE A 11 -37.38 0.51 -3.13
C ILE A 11 -37.68 -0.81 -2.39
N THR A 12 -38.36 -0.74 -1.24
CA THR A 12 -38.62 -1.91 -0.38
C THR A 12 -39.69 -2.86 -0.89
N ARG A 13 -40.44 -2.50 -1.95
CA ARG A 13 -41.49 -3.33 -2.56
C ARG A 13 -40.94 -4.57 -3.25
N ARG A 14 -39.70 -4.51 -3.80
CA ARG A 14 -39.01 -5.66 -4.44
C ARG A 14 -37.61 -5.86 -3.85
N LYS A 15 -37.58 -6.45 -2.65
CA LYS A 15 -36.36 -6.64 -1.84
C LYS A 15 -35.21 -7.34 -2.58
N GLY A 16 -35.50 -8.34 -3.41
CA GLY A 16 -34.47 -9.11 -4.13
C GLY A 16 -33.65 -8.26 -5.11
N ARG A 17 -34.32 -7.51 -6.00
CA ARG A 17 -33.62 -6.65 -6.97
C ARG A 17 -32.85 -5.53 -6.28
N PHE A 18 -33.49 -4.89 -5.31
CA PHE A 18 -32.81 -3.88 -4.51
C PHE A 18 -31.51 -4.42 -3.91
N ALA A 19 -31.56 -5.63 -3.32
CA ALA A 19 -30.39 -6.27 -2.75
C ALA A 19 -29.30 -6.58 -3.80
N PHE A 20 -29.64 -7.12 -4.97
CA PHE A 20 -28.65 -7.42 -6.02
C PHE A 20 -27.98 -6.16 -6.58
N THR A 21 -28.74 -5.10 -6.85
CA THR A 21 -28.19 -3.83 -7.34
C THR A 21 -27.32 -3.18 -6.28
N LEU A 22 -27.78 -3.19 -5.02
CA LEU A 22 -27.03 -2.67 -3.90
C LEU A 22 -25.73 -3.46 -3.68
N LEU A 23 -25.75 -4.78 -3.79
CA LEU A 23 -24.56 -5.64 -3.71
C LEU A 23 -23.55 -5.31 -4.80
N GLY A 24 -23.98 -5.17 -6.05
CA GLY A 24 -23.10 -4.80 -7.17
C GLY A 24 -22.39 -3.47 -6.93
N ILE A 25 -23.12 -2.46 -6.49
CA ILE A 25 -22.57 -1.13 -6.12
C ILE A 25 -21.60 -1.25 -4.94
N THR A 26 -22.02 -1.97 -3.90
CA THR A 26 -21.24 -2.18 -2.68
C THR A 26 -19.89 -2.84 -3.00
N ILE A 27 -19.89 -3.90 -3.81
CA ILE A 27 -18.67 -4.63 -4.21
C ILE A 27 -17.77 -3.74 -5.09
N GLY A 28 -18.35 -3.02 -6.05
CA GLY A 28 -17.60 -2.11 -6.92
C GLY A 28 -16.89 -1.01 -6.14
N ILE A 29 -17.59 -0.37 -5.20
CA ILE A 29 -17.03 0.69 -4.36
C ILE A 29 -16.06 0.12 -3.33
N ALA A 30 -16.37 -1.01 -2.70
CA ALA A 30 -15.47 -1.66 -1.75
C ALA A 30 -14.14 -1.99 -2.43
N SER A 31 -14.17 -2.55 -3.63
CA SER A 31 -12.97 -2.86 -4.43
C SER A 31 -12.19 -1.59 -4.76
N PHE A 32 -12.86 -0.53 -5.22
CA PHE A 32 -12.23 0.75 -5.54
C PHE A 32 -11.58 1.41 -4.33
N VAL A 33 -12.27 1.46 -3.18
CA VAL A 33 -11.77 2.03 -1.92
C VAL A 33 -10.58 1.23 -1.40
N THR A 34 -10.67 -0.10 -1.42
CA THR A 34 -9.60 -0.99 -0.98
C THR A 34 -8.34 -0.75 -1.81
N LEU A 35 -8.47 -0.70 -3.13
CA LEU A 35 -7.35 -0.50 -4.06
C LEU A 35 -6.73 0.90 -3.95
N LEU A 36 -7.54 1.94 -3.75
CA LEU A 36 -7.05 3.29 -3.48
C LEU A 36 -6.28 3.37 -2.15
N SER A 37 -6.84 2.80 -1.09
CA SER A 37 -6.23 2.80 0.24
C SER A 37 -4.91 2.04 0.22
N LEU A 38 -4.87 0.88 -0.43
CA LEU A 38 -3.67 0.07 -0.59
C LEU A 38 -2.58 0.82 -1.39
N GLY A 39 -2.95 1.43 -2.52
CA GLY A 39 -2.00 2.19 -3.35
C GLY A 39 -1.43 3.42 -2.63
N GLY A 40 -2.27 4.16 -1.88
CA GLY A 40 -1.84 5.28 -1.06
C GLY A 40 -0.93 4.85 0.11
N GLY A 41 -1.33 3.80 0.83
CA GLY A 41 -0.58 3.22 1.93
C GLY A 41 0.80 2.74 1.48
N LEU A 42 0.88 2.00 0.38
CA LEU A 42 2.14 1.52 -0.19
C LEU A 42 3.08 2.66 -0.58
N LYS A 43 2.56 3.74 -1.21
CA LYS A 43 3.37 4.93 -1.53
C LYS A 43 3.89 5.64 -0.28
N SER A 44 3.07 5.75 0.76
CA SER A 44 3.47 6.36 2.04
C SER A 44 4.54 5.51 2.73
N GLU A 45 4.36 4.21 2.75
CA GLU A 45 5.31 3.26 3.33
C GLU A 45 6.65 3.32 2.61
N ILE A 46 6.66 3.28 1.27
CA ILE A 46 7.90 3.41 0.48
C ILE A 46 8.63 4.71 0.75
N LYS A 47 7.91 5.84 0.89
CA LYS A 47 8.53 7.12 1.26
C LYS A 47 9.17 7.05 2.65
N LYS A 48 8.47 6.45 3.62
CA LYS A 48 8.97 6.26 4.98
C LYS A 48 10.22 5.37 4.99
N GLN A 49 10.21 4.28 4.24
CA GLN A 49 11.35 3.36 4.10
C GLN A 49 12.56 4.04 3.44
N ALA A 50 12.33 4.81 2.38
CA ALA A 50 13.38 5.57 1.70
C ALA A 50 14.00 6.63 2.63
N SER A 51 13.18 7.39 3.38
CA SER A 51 13.69 8.33 4.38
C SER A 51 14.41 7.64 5.54
N GLY A 52 13.94 6.45 5.95
CA GLY A 52 14.54 5.65 7.02
C GLY A 52 15.91 5.05 6.67
N LEU A 53 16.29 4.98 5.39
CA LEU A 53 17.65 4.58 5.00
C LEU A 53 18.71 5.56 5.50
N GLY A 54 18.41 6.86 5.58
CA GLY A 54 19.36 7.88 6.03
C GLY A 54 20.50 8.19 5.06
N ALA A 55 20.43 7.68 3.83
CA ALA A 55 21.46 7.82 2.80
C ALA A 55 21.04 8.83 1.71
N ASN A 56 22.01 9.51 1.12
CA ASN A 56 21.80 10.36 -0.06
C ASN A 56 22.07 9.60 -1.36
N LEU A 57 23.02 8.67 -1.31
CA LEU A 57 23.47 7.86 -2.43
C LEU A 57 23.45 6.39 -2.02
N ILE A 58 23.14 5.52 -2.97
CA ILE A 58 23.24 4.08 -2.82
C ILE A 58 24.15 3.57 -3.92
N VAL A 59 25.23 2.92 -3.51
CA VAL A 59 26.16 2.25 -4.42
C VAL A 59 25.70 0.82 -4.60
N THR A 60 25.44 0.45 -5.84
CA THR A 60 24.93 -0.86 -6.22
C THR A 60 25.87 -1.52 -7.24
N PRO A 61 25.85 -2.84 -7.35
CA PRO A 61 26.43 -3.54 -8.49
C PRO A 61 25.91 -3.02 -9.84
N LYS A 62 26.73 -3.09 -10.89
CA LYS A 62 26.30 -2.81 -12.25
C LYS A 62 25.32 -3.89 -12.72
N GLY A 63 24.27 -3.48 -13.43
CA GLY A 63 23.26 -4.40 -13.98
C GLY A 63 22.04 -4.65 -13.09
N TRP A 64 21.96 -4.03 -11.90
CA TRP A 64 20.74 -4.07 -11.09
C TRP A 64 19.56 -3.45 -11.83
N CYS A 65 18.44 -4.16 -11.80
CA CYS A 65 17.18 -3.78 -12.41
C CYS A 65 16.27 -3.13 -11.35
N ALA A 66 15.04 -2.84 -11.77
CA ALA A 66 14.05 -2.22 -10.91
C ALA A 66 13.70 -3.06 -9.67
N TYR A 67 13.81 -4.39 -9.77
CA TYR A 67 13.52 -5.31 -8.67
C TYR A 67 14.48 -5.12 -7.50
N GLU A 68 15.79 -5.09 -7.77
CA GLU A 68 16.82 -4.92 -6.73
C GLU A 68 16.72 -3.56 -6.05
N GLN A 69 16.34 -2.51 -6.80
CA GLN A 69 16.09 -1.17 -6.22
C GLN A 69 14.93 -1.18 -5.22
N VAL A 70 13.87 -1.96 -5.48
CA VAL A 70 12.78 -2.17 -4.52
C VAL A 70 13.30 -2.97 -3.32
N SER A 71 14.07 -4.03 -3.56
CA SER A 71 14.63 -4.91 -2.52
C SER A 71 15.51 -4.17 -1.50
N VAL A 72 16.23 -3.12 -1.93
CA VAL A 72 16.97 -2.23 -1.01
C VAL A 72 16.04 -1.59 0.02
N LEU A 73 14.81 -1.22 -0.36
CA LEU A 73 13.83 -0.59 0.53
C LEU A 73 13.02 -1.58 1.35
N THR A 74 12.90 -2.83 0.90
CA THR A 74 12.09 -3.85 1.59
C THR A 74 12.91 -4.76 2.49
N GLY A 75 14.25 -4.78 2.34
CA GLY A 75 15.12 -5.69 3.10
C GLY A 75 15.07 -7.13 2.58
N GLU A 76 14.66 -7.30 1.31
CA GLU A 76 14.74 -8.56 0.58
C GLU A 76 16.20 -9.01 0.39
N GLN A 77 16.40 -10.31 0.13
CA GLN A 77 17.74 -10.82 -0.18
C GLN A 77 18.23 -10.18 -1.48
N LEU A 78 19.48 -9.73 -1.49
CA LEU A 78 20.09 -9.06 -2.65
C LEU A 78 21.35 -9.80 -3.08
N PRO A 79 21.64 -9.87 -4.39
CA PRO A 79 22.85 -10.48 -4.89
C PRO A 79 24.11 -9.86 -4.26
N GLU A 80 25.02 -10.73 -3.84
CA GLU A 80 26.32 -10.37 -3.27
C GLU A 80 27.32 -10.09 -4.40
N ALA A 81 27.64 -8.83 -4.63
CA ALA A 81 28.38 -8.48 -5.85
C ALA A 81 29.43 -7.38 -5.67
N ILE A 82 29.46 -6.65 -4.55
CA ILE A 82 30.49 -5.64 -4.31
C ILE A 82 31.59 -6.21 -3.40
N PRO A 83 32.84 -6.32 -3.85
CA PRO A 83 33.97 -6.70 -2.99
C PRO A 83 34.16 -5.70 -1.85
N PHE A 84 34.50 -6.17 -0.67
CA PHE A 84 34.75 -5.30 0.49
C PHE A 84 35.94 -4.36 0.29
N ASP A 85 36.88 -4.72 -0.59
CA ASP A 85 37.97 -3.82 -0.98
C ASP A 85 37.46 -2.52 -1.60
N ASP A 86 36.40 -2.59 -2.40
CA ASP A 86 35.75 -1.40 -2.96
C ASP A 86 35.01 -0.60 -1.87
N VAL A 87 34.41 -1.27 -0.89
CA VAL A 87 33.84 -0.61 0.30
C VAL A 87 34.90 0.23 1.01
N ARG A 88 36.11 -0.31 1.21
CA ARG A 88 37.22 0.40 1.85
C ARG A 88 37.67 1.61 1.04
N LYS A 89 37.81 1.46 -0.29
CA LYS A 89 38.19 2.58 -1.17
C LYS A 89 37.14 3.70 -1.15
N ILE A 90 35.87 3.35 -1.21
CA ILE A 90 34.76 4.32 -1.18
C ILE A 90 34.72 5.02 0.18
N SER A 91 34.86 4.27 1.28
CA SER A 91 34.85 4.83 2.64
C SER A 91 36.03 5.76 2.93
N ALA A 92 37.12 5.67 2.16
CA ALA A 92 38.28 6.56 2.28
C ALA A 92 38.08 7.93 1.60
N ILE A 93 37.00 8.11 0.82
CA ILE A 93 36.70 9.39 0.18
C ILE A 93 36.30 10.42 1.25
N LYS A 94 36.98 11.57 1.25
CA LYS A 94 36.69 12.66 2.20
C LYS A 94 35.33 13.30 1.90
N GLY A 95 34.59 13.63 2.95
CA GLY A 95 33.30 14.31 2.86
C GLY A 95 32.09 13.38 2.71
N LEU A 96 32.29 12.06 2.83
CA LEU A 96 31.19 11.11 2.87
C LEU A 96 31.37 10.06 3.98
N ALA A 97 30.24 9.52 4.44
CA ALA A 97 30.18 8.34 5.28
C ALA A 97 29.54 7.22 4.46
N ALA A 98 30.24 6.09 4.34
CA ALA A 98 29.80 4.92 3.58
C ALA A 98 29.64 3.74 4.54
N VAL A 99 28.48 3.10 4.53
CA VAL A 99 28.21 1.91 5.35
C VAL A 99 27.77 0.74 4.47
N PRO A 100 28.44 -0.42 4.55
CA PRO A 100 28.07 -1.60 3.79
C PRO A 100 26.82 -2.27 4.38
N TYR A 101 26.02 -2.86 3.48
CA TYR A 101 24.91 -3.74 3.82
C TYR A 101 25.10 -5.09 3.14
N LEU A 102 25.04 -6.16 3.93
CA LEU A 102 24.83 -7.51 3.42
C LEU A 102 23.41 -7.95 3.80
N THR A 103 22.51 -8.06 2.83
CA THR A 103 21.10 -8.38 3.08
C THR A 103 20.79 -9.82 2.70
N GLU A 104 20.56 -10.62 3.72
CA GLU A 104 20.31 -12.06 3.65
C GLU A 104 18.98 -12.41 4.33
N ARG A 105 18.57 -13.68 4.27
CA ARG A 105 17.34 -14.16 4.90
C ARG A 105 17.58 -15.36 5.80
N THR A 106 16.78 -15.48 6.85
CA THR A 106 16.69 -16.69 7.65
C THR A 106 15.22 -17.03 7.91
N ALA A 107 14.96 -18.21 8.45
CA ALA A 107 13.61 -18.61 8.83
C ALA A 107 13.54 -18.81 10.35
N ILE A 108 12.60 -18.13 10.99
CA ILE A 108 12.32 -18.28 12.42
C ILE A 108 10.88 -18.76 12.55
N LYS A 109 10.69 -19.96 13.11
CA LYS A 109 9.36 -20.59 13.23
C LYS A 109 8.59 -20.58 11.90
N ASN A 110 9.23 -21.02 10.81
CA ASN A 110 8.70 -21.00 9.44
C ASN A 110 8.31 -19.62 8.88
N SER A 111 8.68 -18.53 9.55
CA SER A 111 8.50 -17.17 9.02
C SER A 111 9.85 -16.66 8.49
N PRO A 112 9.92 -16.15 7.25
CA PRO A 112 11.13 -15.55 6.74
C PRO A 112 11.41 -14.23 7.47
N VAL A 113 12.68 -14.01 7.79
CA VAL A 113 13.16 -12.83 8.51
C VAL A 113 14.44 -12.30 7.83
N PRO A 114 14.49 -11.01 7.46
CA PRO A 114 15.69 -10.36 6.99
C PRO A 114 16.81 -10.40 8.03
N VAL A 115 18.01 -10.77 7.57
CA VAL A 115 19.25 -10.73 8.33
C VAL A 115 20.19 -9.76 7.62
N ILE A 116 20.61 -8.72 8.31
CA ILE A 116 21.44 -7.65 7.76
C ILE A 116 22.80 -7.70 8.46
N GLY A 117 23.84 -8.00 7.68
CA GLY A 117 25.24 -7.87 8.10
C GLY A 117 25.67 -6.40 8.03
N ILE A 118 26.18 -5.88 9.15
CA ILE A 118 26.54 -4.46 9.31
C ILE A 118 27.90 -4.30 10.01
N LEU A 119 28.54 -3.16 9.80
CA LEU A 119 29.64 -2.69 10.66
C LEU A 119 29.04 -1.94 11.85
N PRO A 120 29.04 -2.49 13.08
CA PRO A 120 28.21 -1.97 14.17
C PRO A 120 28.47 -0.51 14.55
N PRO A 121 29.72 -0.05 14.81
CA PRO A 121 29.94 1.34 15.22
C PRO A 121 29.54 2.32 14.13
N GLU A 122 29.96 2.07 12.89
CA GLU A 122 29.64 2.92 11.74
C GLU A 122 28.13 2.98 11.47
N MET A 123 27.44 1.84 11.56
CA MET A 123 25.99 1.79 11.35
C MET A 123 25.23 2.55 12.42
N LYS A 124 25.65 2.44 13.69
CA LYS A 124 25.02 3.16 14.80
C LYS A 124 25.10 4.68 14.58
N ASP A 125 26.27 5.18 14.19
CA ASP A 125 26.49 6.61 13.94
C ASP A 125 25.76 7.07 12.68
N PHE A 126 25.74 6.23 11.63
CA PHE A 126 25.04 6.52 10.38
C PHE A 126 23.52 6.64 10.56
N LYS A 127 22.92 5.73 11.33
CA LYS A 127 21.48 5.64 11.55
C LYS A 127 20.96 6.41 12.78
N GLY A 128 21.83 6.73 13.73
CA GLY A 128 21.43 7.28 15.02
C GLY A 128 20.57 6.33 15.84
N TRP A 129 20.81 5.02 15.75
CA TRP A 129 19.98 4.02 16.42
C TRP A 129 20.09 4.10 17.95
N GLU A 130 18.93 4.08 18.60
CA GLU A 130 18.79 3.96 20.06
C GLU A 130 18.40 2.52 20.44
N VAL A 131 19.03 2.00 21.50
CA VAL A 131 18.69 0.68 22.04
C VAL A 131 17.69 0.87 23.18
N ILE A 132 16.52 0.23 23.09
CA ILE A 132 15.47 0.34 24.11
C ILE A 132 15.70 -0.60 25.29
N LYS A 133 16.28 -1.78 25.02
CA LYS A 133 16.59 -2.81 26.02
C LYS A 133 17.91 -3.50 25.67
N GLY A 134 18.76 -3.70 26.67
CA GLY A 134 20.07 -4.34 26.50
C GLY A 134 21.12 -3.36 25.98
N ASP A 135 22.16 -3.91 25.33
CA ASP A 135 23.34 -3.15 24.90
C ASP A 135 23.57 -3.27 23.40
N TYR A 136 24.33 -2.32 22.86
CA TYR A 136 24.80 -2.40 21.48
C TYR A 136 26.03 -3.35 21.38
N PHE A 137 26.19 -4.06 20.27
CA PHE A 137 27.30 -5.02 20.09
C PHE A 137 28.52 -4.37 19.41
N ALA A 138 29.71 -4.88 19.72
CA ALA A 138 30.96 -4.48 19.08
C ALA A 138 31.20 -5.28 17.77
N SER A 139 32.17 -4.84 16.95
CA SER A 139 32.37 -5.33 15.58
C SER A 139 32.62 -6.83 15.40
N ASP A 140 33.02 -7.56 16.44
CA ASP A 140 33.36 -9.00 16.36
C ASP A 140 32.68 -9.86 17.43
N GLU A 141 31.67 -9.32 18.09
CA GLU A 141 30.98 -10.06 19.16
C GLU A 141 29.99 -11.06 18.56
N LYS A 142 30.01 -12.31 19.07
CA LYS A 142 29.04 -13.34 18.69
C LYS A 142 27.69 -13.07 19.36
N ALA A 143 27.03 -12.01 18.94
CA ALA A 143 25.73 -11.60 19.40
C ALA A 143 24.95 -10.94 18.26
N LEU A 144 23.65 -10.74 18.47
CA LEU A 144 22.80 -10.07 17.49
C LEU A 144 21.96 -8.97 18.13
N ILE A 145 21.54 -8.03 17.31
CA ILE A 145 20.50 -7.06 17.65
C ILE A 145 19.28 -7.35 16.81
N ILE A 146 18.12 -7.13 17.41
CA ILE A 146 16.85 -7.27 16.71
C ILE A 146 16.08 -5.94 16.70
N GLY A 147 15.33 -5.73 15.63
CA GLY A 147 14.31 -4.69 15.60
C GLY A 147 13.17 -4.95 16.58
N SER A 148 12.47 -3.88 16.95
CA SER A 148 11.36 -3.92 17.91
C SER A 148 10.17 -4.80 17.44
N GLY A 149 9.95 -4.88 16.12
CA GLY A 149 8.93 -5.72 15.49
C GLY A 149 9.25 -7.21 15.59
N ILE A 150 10.49 -7.61 15.33
CA ILE A 150 10.97 -8.99 15.52
C ILE A 150 10.84 -9.42 16.98
N ALA A 151 11.24 -8.55 17.91
CA ALA A 151 11.10 -8.82 19.34
C ALA A 151 9.64 -9.09 19.75
N ARG A 152 8.71 -8.25 19.29
CA ARG A 152 7.25 -8.42 19.54
C ARG A 152 6.69 -9.67 18.87
N GLN A 153 6.98 -9.87 17.58
CA GLN A 153 6.42 -10.98 16.79
C GLN A 153 6.82 -12.34 17.35
N PHE A 154 8.08 -12.51 17.73
CA PHE A 154 8.59 -13.79 18.22
C PHE A 154 8.65 -13.90 19.75
N LYS A 155 8.23 -12.83 20.47
CA LYS A 155 8.28 -12.70 21.93
C LYS A 155 9.70 -12.90 22.49
N LEU A 156 10.68 -12.30 21.83
CA LEU A 156 12.10 -12.39 22.20
C LEU A 156 12.50 -11.28 23.17
N ASN A 157 13.35 -11.61 24.13
CA ASN A 157 13.97 -10.71 25.10
C ASN A 157 15.48 -10.70 24.95
N VAL A 158 16.13 -9.74 25.62
CA VAL A 158 17.59 -9.71 25.75
C VAL A 158 18.07 -10.99 26.44
N ARG A 159 19.19 -11.54 25.97
CA ARG A 159 19.79 -12.84 26.32
C ARG A 159 19.08 -14.08 25.77
N ASP A 160 17.92 -13.94 25.12
CA ASP A 160 17.34 -15.09 24.42
C ASP A 160 18.28 -15.53 23.30
N GLY A 161 18.45 -16.84 23.15
CA GLY A 161 19.31 -17.41 22.12
C GLY A 161 18.51 -17.74 20.88
N LEU A 162 18.82 -17.10 19.76
CA LEU A 162 18.20 -17.35 18.47
C LEU A 162 19.15 -18.15 17.56
N THR A 163 18.63 -19.17 16.90
CA THR A 163 19.41 -20.00 15.97
C THR A 163 19.25 -19.48 14.55
N ILE A 164 20.38 -19.13 13.91
CA ILE A 164 20.44 -18.69 12.52
C ILE A 164 21.36 -19.67 11.79
N ARG A 165 20.84 -20.36 10.77
CA ARG A 165 21.58 -21.38 9.97
C ARG A 165 22.35 -22.41 10.81
N GLY A 166 21.77 -22.84 11.94
CA GLY A 166 22.36 -23.86 12.83
C GLY A 166 23.30 -23.31 13.91
N GLU A 167 23.64 -22.02 13.90
CA GLU A 167 24.45 -21.38 14.93
C GLU A 167 23.56 -20.55 15.88
N ARG A 168 23.77 -20.69 17.20
CA ARG A 168 23.00 -19.97 18.22
C ARG A 168 23.68 -18.65 18.60
N PHE A 169 22.92 -17.57 18.56
CA PHE A 169 23.36 -16.22 18.89
C PHE A 169 22.48 -15.63 20.01
N PRO A 170 23.07 -15.06 21.08
CA PRO A 170 22.31 -14.33 22.09
C PRO A 170 21.84 -12.97 21.54
N VAL A 171 20.60 -12.61 21.84
CA VAL A 171 20.06 -11.26 21.61
C VAL A 171 20.72 -10.31 22.61
N LYS A 172 21.59 -9.40 22.15
CA LYS A 172 22.26 -8.44 23.03
C LYS A 172 21.42 -7.20 23.30
N GLY A 173 20.69 -6.75 22.28
CA GLY A 173 19.92 -5.53 22.34
C GLY A 173 18.70 -5.56 21.42
N ILE A 174 17.70 -4.79 21.81
CA ILE A 174 16.50 -4.52 21.00
C ILE A 174 16.53 -3.05 20.63
N LEU A 175 16.43 -2.74 19.34
CA LEU A 175 16.36 -1.35 18.88
C LEU A 175 15.03 -0.72 19.24
N LYS A 176 15.05 0.59 19.51
CA LYS A 176 13.85 1.41 19.58
C LYS A 176 13.16 1.43 18.22
N GLU A 177 11.83 1.50 18.25
CA GLU A 177 11.00 1.50 17.05
C GLU A 177 11.34 2.71 16.15
N THR A 178 11.79 2.40 14.94
CA THR A 178 12.14 3.37 13.89
C THR A 178 10.96 3.66 12.97
N GLY A 179 9.96 2.77 12.97
CA GLY A 179 8.84 2.74 12.05
C GLY A 179 9.22 2.25 10.64
N GLY A 180 10.45 1.78 10.42
CA GLY A 180 10.94 1.33 9.11
C GLY A 180 11.26 -0.17 9.08
N LYS A 181 11.88 -0.62 7.99
CA LYS A 181 12.30 -2.03 7.79
C LYS A 181 13.27 -2.51 8.87
N ASP A 182 13.97 -1.60 9.53
CA ASP A 182 14.92 -1.91 10.59
C ASP A 182 14.20 -2.56 11.80
N ASP A 183 12.90 -2.29 12.01
CA ASP A 183 12.11 -2.90 13.08
C ASP A 183 11.79 -4.39 12.85
N ILE A 184 11.78 -4.82 11.59
CA ILE A 184 11.47 -6.19 11.17
C ILE A 184 12.73 -6.96 10.71
N ALA A 185 13.91 -6.49 11.08
CA ALA A 185 15.19 -7.09 10.70
C ALA A 185 15.98 -7.59 11.92
N ILE A 186 16.92 -8.48 11.64
CA ILE A 186 17.96 -8.94 12.56
C ILE A 186 19.30 -8.40 12.06
N PHE A 187 20.11 -7.90 12.97
CA PHE A 187 21.42 -7.33 12.67
C PHE A 187 22.53 -8.20 13.26
N LEU A 188 23.48 -8.55 12.40
CA LEU A 188 24.70 -9.29 12.76
C LEU A 188 25.93 -8.47 12.38
N PRO A 189 27.08 -8.72 13.03
CA PRO A 189 28.33 -8.19 12.52
C PRO A 189 28.57 -8.70 11.09
N LEU A 190 29.07 -7.83 10.22
CA LEU A 190 29.27 -8.14 8.80
C LEU A 190 30.13 -9.40 8.60
N SER A 191 31.22 -9.52 9.35
CA SER A 191 32.13 -10.69 9.33
C SER A 191 31.40 -11.99 9.67
N VAL A 192 30.51 -11.96 10.66
CA VAL A 192 29.68 -13.11 11.08
C VAL A 192 28.67 -13.47 9.99
N ALA A 193 27.98 -12.48 9.42
CA ALA A 193 27.01 -12.69 8.35
C ALA A 193 27.68 -13.28 7.09
N GLN A 194 28.79 -12.71 6.64
CA GLN A 194 29.56 -13.21 5.48
C GLN A 194 29.97 -14.68 5.66
N ARG A 195 30.44 -15.06 6.85
CA ARG A 195 30.80 -16.44 7.18
C ARG A 195 29.59 -17.37 7.21
N LEU A 196 28.50 -16.94 7.85
CA LEU A 196 27.31 -17.76 8.07
C LEU A 196 26.58 -18.08 6.75
N TYR A 197 26.65 -17.18 5.79
CA TYR A 197 26.00 -17.29 4.48
C TYR A 197 26.93 -17.71 3.35
N GLY A 198 28.25 -17.80 3.58
CA GLY A 198 29.23 -18.27 2.59
C GLY A 198 29.54 -17.25 1.50
N VAL A 199 29.38 -15.96 1.82
CA VAL A 199 29.44 -14.82 0.89
C VAL A 199 30.88 -14.41 0.52
N GLY A 200 31.84 -14.82 1.35
CA GLY A 200 33.20 -14.30 1.29
C GLY A 200 33.25 -12.80 1.59
N ASP A 201 34.27 -12.11 1.09
CA ASP A 201 34.51 -10.69 1.38
C ASP A 201 33.71 -9.77 0.42
N LYS A 202 32.39 -9.96 0.40
CA LYS A 202 31.45 -9.21 -0.45
C LYS A 202 30.26 -8.67 0.33
N VAL A 203 29.59 -7.68 -0.24
CA VAL A 203 28.39 -7.02 0.29
C VAL A 203 27.35 -6.83 -0.82
N SER A 204 26.10 -6.62 -0.44
CA SER A 204 24.99 -6.43 -1.37
C SER A 204 24.97 -5.02 -1.95
N PHE A 205 25.05 -3.99 -1.10
CA PHE A 205 25.12 -2.58 -1.49
C PHE A 205 25.81 -1.73 -0.41
N ILE A 206 26.11 -0.48 -0.74
CA ILE A 206 26.67 0.49 0.20
C ILE A 206 25.74 1.70 0.27
N ALA A 207 25.34 2.08 1.49
CA ALA A 207 24.60 3.31 1.70
C ALA A 207 25.57 4.44 2.02
N VAL A 208 25.43 5.57 1.33
CA VAL A 208 26.36 6.68 1.41
C VAL A 208 25.63 7.96 1.79
N LYS A 209 26.16 8.65 2.80
CA LYS A 209 25.71 9.96 3.25
C LYS A 209 26.80 10.97 2.95
N VAL A 210 26.45 12.04 2.24
CA VAL A 210 27.38 13.10 1.87
C VAL A 210 27.25 14.29 2.83
N ASP A 211 28.33 15.03 3.02
CA ASP A 211 28.35 16.25 3.82
C ASP A 211 27.61 17.42 3.15
N ASP A 212 27.75 17.55 1.83
CA ASP A 212 27.14 18.59 1.01
C ASP A 212 26.35 17.96 -0.15
N ILE A 213 25.02 18.05 -0.05
CA ILE A 213 24.08 17.54 -1.05
C ILE A 213 24.25 18.25 -2.39
N SER A 214 24.78 19.48 -2.42
CA SER A 214 24.99 20.25 -3.65
C SER A 214 26.09 19.63 -4.53
N LYS A 215 26.99 18.84 -3.94
CA LYS A 215 28.11 18.17 -4.62
C LYS A 215 27.83 16.69 -4.91
N THR A 216 26.57 16.27 -4.83
CA THR A 216 26.19 14.87 -5.04
C THR A 216 26.69 14.32 -6.38
N ASP A 217 26.65 15.10 -7.46
CA ASP A 217 27.11 14.67 -8.78
C ASP A 217 28.64 14.44 -8.82
N GLU A 218 29.40 15.27 -8.11
CA GLU A 218 30.85 15.11 -7.96
C GLU A 218 31.18 13.83 -7.17
N TYR A 219 30.45 13.58 -6.07
CA TYR A 219 30.60 12.35 -5.30
C TYR A 219 30.25 11.11 -6.12
N ILE A 220 29.21 11.16 -6.95
CA ILE A 220 28.85 10.07 -7.87
C ILE A 220 30.03 9.74 -8.80
N LEU A 221 30.62 10.75 -9.44
CA LEU A 221 31.75 10.56 -10.35
C LEU A 221 32.96 9.96 -9.62
N ARG A 222 33.33 10.52 -8.46
CA ARG A 222 34.46 10.01 -7.66
C ARG A 222 34.28 8.54 -7.25
N ILE A 223 33.07 8.15 -6.86
CA ILE A 223 32.77 6.75 -6.50
C ILE A 223 32.89 5.83 -7.73
N GLN A 224 32.38 6.25 -8.89
CA GLN A 224 32.43 5.49 -10.14
C GLN A 224 33.86 5.36 -10.72
N GLU A 225 34.72 6.36 -10.50
CA GLU A 225 36.14 6.30 -10.88
C GLU A 225 36.94 5.37 -9.97
N THR A 226 36.57 5.31 -8.69
CA THR A 226 37.27 4.52 -7.67
C THR A 226 36.98 3.03 -7.79
N SER A 227 35.74 2.67 -8.15
CA SER A 227 35.27 1.28 -8.20
C SER A 227 34.31 1.05 -9.36
N ASN A 228 34.27 -0.18 -9.88
CA ASN A 228 33.41 -0.55 -11.02
C ASN A 228 31.94 -0.79 -10.60
N VAL A 229 31.32 0.23 -10.00
CA VAL A 229 29.98 0.17 -9.39
C VAL A 229 29.01 1.12 -10.10
N ALA A 230 27.71 0.95 -9.83
CA ALA A 230 26.68 1.93 -10.15
C ALA A 230 26.36 2.75 -8.90
N VAL A 231 25.98 4.01 -9.08
CA VAL A 231 25.58 4.88 -7.98
C VAL A 231 24.23 5.48 -8.34
N VAL A 232 23.27 5.36 -7.43
CA VAL A 232 21.91 5.87 -7.61
C VAL A 232 21.59 6.79 -6.43
N SER A 233 21.04 7.96 -6.71
CA SER A 233 20.56 8.84 -5.65
C SER A 233 19.30 8.28 -4.98
N ASP A 234 19.11 8.61 -3.71
CA ASP A 234 17.90 8.31 -2.94
C ASP A 234 16.62 8.79 -3.66
N LYS A 235 16.67 10.01 -4.23
CA LYS A 235 15.57 10.61 -5.00
C LYS A 235 15.26 9.82 -6.27
N GLN A 236 16.29 9.38 -6.98
CA GLN A 236 16.11 8.59 -8.20
C GLN A 236 15.54 7.20 -7.87
N LEU A 237 16.06 6.53 -6.84
CA LEU A 237 15.50 5.27 -6.34
C LEU A 237 14.03 5.42 -5.94
N LEU A 238 13.73 6.43 -5.12
CA LEU A 238 12.36 6.71 -4.68
C LEU A 238 11.45 6.98 -5.89
N LYS A 239 11.91 7.76 -6.87
CA LYS A 239 11.14 8.03 -8.10
C LYS A 239 10.89 6.76 -8.92
N SER A 240 11.90 5.91 -9.11
CA SER A 240 11.77 4.64 -9.83
C SER A 240 10.75 3.73 -9.15
N VAL A 241 10.88 3.54 -7.84
CA VAL A 241 9.97 2.68 -7.05
C VAL A 241 8.55 3.24 -7.03
N LEU A 242 8.38 4.55 -6.81
CA LEU A 242 7.04 5.19 -6.85
C LEU A 242 6.42 5.14 -8.24
N SER A 243 7.22 5.14 -9.31
CA SER A 243 6.71 4.98 -10.68
C SER A 243 6.14 3.58 -10.87
N ILE A 244 6.82 2.53 -10.42
CA ILE A 244 6.35 1.15 -10.51
C ILE A 244 5.04 0.97 -9.73
N VAL A 245 5.02 1.42 -8.47
CA VAL A 245 3.81 1.39 -7.64
C VAL A 245 2.68 2.23 -8.24
N GLY A 246 3.02 3.36 -8.85
CA GLY A 246 2.08 4.20 -9.60
C GLY A 246 1.42 3.43 -10.75
N THR A 247 2.22 2.78 -11.59
CA THR A 247 1.73 1.97 -12.72
C THR A 247 0.85 0.83 -12.24
N VAL A 248 1.28 0.07 -11.23
CA VAL A 248 0.48 -1.03 -10.64
C VAL A 248 -0.83 -0.50 -10.03
N SER A 249 -0.78 0.66 -9.36
CA SER A 249 -1.98 1.28 -8.79
C SER A 249 -2.98 1.68 -9.87
N ILE A 250 -2.51 2.25 -10.99
CA ILE A 250 -3.36 2.68 -12.10
C ILE A 250 -4.02 1.46 -12.79
N THR A 251 -3.27 0.39 -13.02
CA THR A 251 -3.83 -0.83 -13.63
C THR A 251 -4.90 -1.47 -12.74
N LEU A 252 -4.66 -1.54 -11.43
CA LEU A 252 -5.66 -2.01 -10.47
C LEU A 252 -6.89 -1.11 -10.41
N GLN A 253 -6.71 0.22 -10.47
CA GLN A 253 -7.81 1.18 -10.52
C GLN A 253 -8.64 1.03 -11.81
N LEU A 254 -8.02 0.71 -12.95
CA LEU A 254 -8.76 0.41 -14.19
C LEU A 254 -9.62 -0.84 -14.04
N ILE A 255 -9.11 -1.89 -13.40
CA ILE A 255 -9.89 -3.09 -13.09
C ILE A 255 -11.08 -2.74 -12.18
N ALA A 256 -10.86 -1.92 -11.14
CA ALA A 256 -11.93 -1.43 -10.28
C ALA A 256 -12.96 -0.59 -11.04
N ALA A 257 -12.52 0.25 -11.99
CA ALA A 257 -13.40 1.06 -12.82
C ALA A 257 -14.33 0.20 -13.68
N VAL A 258 -13.86 -0.93 -14.21
CA VAL A 258 -14.72 -1.89 -14.93
C VAL A 258 -15.80 -2.47 -14.01
N ALA A 259 -15.47 -2.81 -12.76
CA ALA A 259 -16.46 -3.28 -11.79
C ALA A 259 -17.52 -2.20 -11.47
N ILE A 260 -17.11 -0.95 -11.36
CA ILE A 260 -18.02 0.19 -11.16
C ILE A 260 -18.92 0.39 -12.38
N LEU A 261 -18.40 0.24 -13.61
CA LEU A 261 -19.21 0.29 -14.83
C LEU A 261 -20.27 -0.83 -14.85
N ALA A 262 -19.91 -2.05 -14.45
CA ALA A 262 -20.88 -3.15 -14.32
C ALA A 262 -21.99 -2.81 -13.30
N ALA A 263 -21.63 -2.19 -12.17
CA ALA A 263 -22.60 -1.72 -11.18
C ALA A 263 -23.52 -0.61 -11.75
N ALA A 264 -22.96 0.32 -12.53
CA ALA A 264 -23.72 1.38 -13.22
C ALA A 264 -24.76 0.79 -14.19
N PHE A 265 -24.39 -0.21 -15.00
CA PHE A 265 -25.34 -0.95 -15.84
C PHE A 265 -26.41 -1.68 -15.02
N GLY A 266 -26.03 -2.22 -13.86
CA GLY A 266 -26.97 -2.79 -12.90
C GLY A 266 -28.04 -1.78 -12.45
N ILE A 267 -27.64 -0.55 -12.11
CA ILE A 267 -28.57 0.54 -11.77
C ILE A 267 -29.48 0.86 -12.95
N ILE A 268 -28.92 1.05 -14.15
CA ILE A 268 -29.70 1.38 -15.35
C ILE A 268 -30.76 0.32 -15.61
N ASN A 269 -30.38 -0.96 -15.60
CA ASN A 269 -31.31 -2.05 -15.86
C ASN A 269 -32.40 -2.15 -14.78
N THR A 270 -32.02 -1.99 -13.51
CA THR A 270 -32.96 -2.02 -12.39
C THR A 270 -33.98 -0.87 -12.48
N MET A 271 -33.51 0.34 -12.77
CA MET A 271 -34.34 1.52 -12.92
C MET A 271 -35.25 1.41 -14.14
N MET A 272 -34.74 0.95 -15.29
CA MET A 272 -35.59 0.74 -16.48
C MET A 272 -36.71 -0.24 -16.20
N THR A 273 -36.38 -1.37 -15.59
CA THR A 273 -37.39 -2.36 -15.23
C THR A 273 -38.43 -1.77 -14.26
N ALA A 274 -38.00 -0.97 -13.27
CA ALA A 274 -38.91 -0.31 -12.34
C ALA A 274 -39.84 0.70 -13.04
N ILE A 275 -39.35 1.42 -14.06
CA ILE A 275 -40.16 2.35 -14.86
C ILE A 275 -41.20 1.58 -15.68
N TYR A 276 -40.83 0.48 -16.33
CA TYR A 276 -41.75 -0.33 -17.11
C TYR A 276 -42.85 -0.95 -16.24
N GLU A 277 -42.51 -1.45 -15.06
CA GLU A 277 -43.49 -2.00 -14.12
C GLU A 277 -44.44 -0.96 -13.53
N ARG A 278 -44.00 0.31 -13.43
CA ARG A 278 -44.80 1.42 -12.87
C ARG A 278 -45.31 2.39 -13.93
N ARG A 279 -45.29 2.00 -15.20
CA ARG A 279 -45.62 2.89 -16.32
C ARG A 279 -46.99 3.55 -16.14
N ARG A 280 -48.02 2.78 -15.76
CA ARG A 280 -49.38 3.28 -15.50
C ARG A 280 -49.44 4.26 -14.32
N GLU A 281 -48.76 3.96 -13.21
CA GLU A 281 -48.69 4.86 -12.05
C GLU A 281 -48.06 6.22 -12.44
N ILE A 282 -47.01 6.20 -13.25
CA ILE A 282 -46.34 7.41 -13.77
C ILE A 282 -47.27 8.19 -14.70
N GLY A 283 -47.98 7.50 -15.59
CA GLY A 283 -48.96 8.12 -16.51
C GLY A 283 -50.12 8.80 -15.78
N ILE A 284 -50.66 8.16 -14.73
CA ILE A 284 -51.72 8.75 -13.89
C ILE A 284 -51.21 10.00 -13.17
N LEU A 285 -50.00 9.96 -12.61
CA LEU A 285 -49.38 11.13 -11.97
C LEU A 285 -49.25 12.31 -12.95
N GLN A 286 -48.83 12.05 -14.19
CA GLN A 286 -48.74 13.09 -15.23
C GLN A 286 -50.12 13.61 -15.65
N ALA A 287 -51.12 12.74 -15.77
CA ALA A 287 -52.49 13.11 -16.15
C ALA A 287 -53.15 14.01 -15.09
N ILE A 288 -52.83 13.81 -13.80
CA ILE A 288 -53.32 14.65 -12.69
C ILE A 288 -52.49 15.95 -12.55
N GLY A 289 -51.47 16.16 -13.40
CA GLY A 289 -50.74 17.43 -13.52
C GLY A 289 -49.31 17.42 -12.95
N ALA A 290 -48.72 16.26 -12.64
CA ALA A 290 -47.32 16.21 -12.22
C ALA A 290 -46.38 16.68 -13.35
N ARG A 291 -45.56 17.70 -13.06
CA ARG A 291 -44.55 18.21 -14.02
C ARG A 291 -43.50 17.12 -14.30
N ARG A 292 -43.00 17.07 -15.54
CA ARG A 292 -41.90 16.15 -15.96
C ARG A 292 -40.68 16.25 -15.06
N SER A 293 -40.37 17.45 -14.56
CA SER A 293 -39.26 17.69 -13.62
C SER A 293 -39.45 17.05 -12.25
N VAL A 294 -40.70 16.87 -11.79
CA VAL A 294 -40.99 16.16 -10.53
C VAL A 294 -40.68 14.68 -10.69
N ILE A 295 -41.12 14.07 -11.79
CA ILE A 295 -40.87 12.65 -12.10
C ILE A 295 -39.37 12.39 -12.24
N PHE A 296 -38.67 13.26 -12.99
CA PHE A 296 -37.22 13.20 -13.12
C PHE A 296 -36.52 13.23 -11.76
N LYS A 297 -36.89 14.18 -10.87
CA LYS A 297 -36.30 14.29 -9.54
C LYS A 297 -36.57 13.06 -8.66
N VAL A 298 -37.76 12.46 -8.74
CA VAL A 298 -38.09 11.24 -7.97
C VAL A 298 -37.14 10.11 -8.33
N PHE A 299 -36.97 9.82 -9.62
CA PHE A 299 -36.07 8.75 -10.08
C PHE A 299 -34.59 9.07 -9.85
N LEU A 300 -34.19 10.34 -9.96
CA LEU A 300 -32.81 10.75 -9.67
C LEU A 300 -32.48 10.64 -8.17
N ILE A 301 -33.42 10.98 -7.29
CA ILE A 301 -33.27 10.76 -5.85
C ILE A 301 -33.25 9.27 -5.53
N GLU A 302 -34.06 8.46 -6.23
CA GLU A 302 -34.05 7.01 -6.09
C GLU A 302 -32.67 6.43 -6.44
N SER A 303 -32.08 6.84 -7.58
CA SER A 303 -30.72 6.40 -7.95
C SER A 303 -29.66 6.92 -6.97
N GLY A 304 -29.76 8.16 -6.51
CA GLY A 304 -28.89 8.71 -5.48
C GLY A 304 -28.94 7.91 -4.17
N PHE A 305 -30.12 7.37 -3.80
CA PHE A 305 -30.26 6.53 -2.61
C PHE A 305 -29.48 5.21 -2.73
N TYR A 306 -29.43 4.60 -3.93
CA TYR A 306 -28.56 3.46 -4.20
C TYR A 306 -27.07 3.82 -4.03
N GLY A 307 -26.65 5.00 -4.51
CA GLY A 307 -25.28 5.49 -4.34
C GLY A 307 -24.91 5.76 -2.89
N VAL A 308 -25.77 6.41 -2.12
CA VAL A 308 -25.51 6.67 -0.70
C VAL A 308 -25.43 5.37 0.10
N LEU A 309 -26.43 4.48 -0.02
CA LEU A 309 -26.42 3.23 0.72
C LEU A 309 -25.29 2.29 0.27
N GLY A 310 -25.11 2.11 -1.03
CA GLY A 310 -24.05 1.27 -1.58
C GLY A 310 -22.66 1.85 -1.30
N GLY A 311 -22.54 3.17 -1.24
CA GLY A 311 -21.32 3.87 -0.85
C GLY A 311 -20.98 3.68 0.62
N ILE A 312 -21.95 3.85 1.53
CA ILE A 312 -21.75 3.62 2.96
C ILE A 312 -21.35 2.16 3.22
N LEU A 313 -22.10 1.21 2.64
CA LEU A 313 -21.80 -0.21 2.78
C LEU A 313 -20.46 -0.57 2.12
N GLY A 314 -20.18 -0.02 0.94
CA GLY A 314 -18.96 -0.30 0.20
C GLY A 314 -17.72 0.23 0.89
N VAL A 315 -17.77 1.46 1.42
CA VAL A 315 -16.69 2.02 2.24
C VAL A 315 -16.51 1.22 3.52
N GLY A 316 -17.60 0.90 4.23
CA GLY A 316 -17.53 0.09 5.45
C GLY A 316 -16.89 -1.28 5.22
N ILE A 317 -17.35 -2.01 4.20
CA ILE A 317 -16.80 -3.31 3.82
C ILE A 317 -15.36 -3.16 3.32
N GLY A 318 -15.05 -2.15 2.51
CA GLY A 318 -13.69 -1.91 2.02
C GLY A 318 -12.68 -1.64 3.12
N LEU A 319 -13.06 -0.86 4.14
CA LEU A 319 -12.21 -0.61 5.32
C LEU A 319 -12.03 -1.87 6.17
N VAL A 320 -13.10 -2.66 6.34
CA VAL A 320 -13.05 -3.94 7.06
C VAL A 320 -12.18 -4.95 6.30
N PHE A 321 -12.30 -5.06 4.98
CA PHE A 321 -11.43 -5.89 4.16
C PHE A 321 -9.98 -5.42 4.19
N SER A 322 -9.74 -4.11 4.12
CA SER A 322 -8.38 -3.55 4.20
C SER A 322 -7.71 -3.89 5.54
N SER A 323 -8.45 -3.80 6.65
CA SER A 323 -7.92 -4.14 7.99
C SER A 323 -7.77 -5.65 8.21
N LEU A 324 -8.69 -6.47 7.71
CA LEU A 324 -8.61 -7.93 7.78
C LEU A 324 -7.56 -8.51 6.85
N ALA A 325 -7.33 -7.92 5.68
CA ALA A 325 -6.34 -8.40 4.72
C ALA A 325 -4.91 -8.07 5.16
N ALA A 326 -4.70 -6.99 5.92
CA ALA A 326 -3.38 -6.59 6.44
C ALA A 326 -2.59 -7.74 7.11
N PRO A 327 -3.15 -8.50 8.08
CA PRO A 327 -2.41 -9.60 8.72
C PRO A 327 -2.11 -10.77 7.77
N TYR A 328 -3.02 -11.11 6.84
CA TYR A 328 -2.81 -12.21 5.89
C TYR A 328 -1.83 -11.86 4.76
N ILE A 329 -1.86 -10.62 4.29
CA ILE A 329 -0.89 -10.10 3.33
C ILE A 329 0.50 -10.06 3.97
N SER A 330 0.63 -9.77 5.27
CA SER A 330 1.92 -9.72 5.95
C SER A 330 2.68 -11.06 6.07
N GLN A 331 2.07 -12.18 5.67
CA GLN A 331 2.69 -13.50 5.71
C GLN A 331 3.49 -13.83 4.43
N ASN A 332 3.23 -13.12 3.32
CA ASN A 332 3.93 -13.36 2.06
C ASN A 332 5.26 -12.59 2.01
N GLU A 333 6.25 -13.17 1.33
CA GLU A 333 7.64 -12.69 1.28
C GLU A 333 7.74 -11.22 0.82
N PHE A 334 6.95 -10.85 -0.20
CA PHE A 334 6.92 -9.52 -0.79
C PHE A 334 6.28 -8.45 0.11
N THR A 335 5.61 -8.80 1.20
CA THR A 335 4.71 -7.88 1.93
C THR A 335 4.98 -7.83 3.43
N ALA A 336 6.04 -8.49 3.90
CA ALA A 336 6.50 -8.39 5.28
C ALA A 336 6.83 -6.95 5.71
N PHE A 337 7.32 -6.11 4.78
CA PHE A 337 7.58 -4.69 5.04
C PHE A 337 6.29 -3.86 5.26
N LEU A 338 5.13 -4.36 4.84
CA LEU A 338 3.84 -3.73 5.10
C LEU A 338 3.38 -3.90 6.55
N LYS A 339 4.06 -4.71 7.39
CA LYS A 339 3.74 -4.78 8.84
C LYS A 339 3.86 -3.44 9.55
N GLY A 340 4.67 -2.51 9.04
CA GLY A 340 4.73 -1.12 9.54
C GLY A 340 3.42 -0.32 9.37
N THR A 341 2.43 -0.86 8.64
CA THR A 341 1.11 -0.23 8.43
C THR A 341 0.10 -0.49 9.55
N GLU A 342 0.49 -1.08 10.69
CA GLU A 342 -0.36 -1.11 11.89
C GLU A 342 -0.85 0.31 12.31
N GLY A 343 -0.11 1.36 11.91
CA GLY A 343 -0.48 2.77 12.07
C GLY A 343 -1.35 3.39 10.96
N ALA A 344 -1.63 2.68 9.86
CA ALA A 344 -2.48 3.17 8.75
C ALA A 344 -3.98 2.94 9.01
N THR A 345 -4.37 2.85 10.28
CA THR A 345 -5.75 2.69 10.75
C THR A 345 -6.47 4.01 10.97
N ALA A 346 -5.84 5.15 10.67
CA ALA A 346 -6.58 6.40 10.56
C ALA A 346 -7.28 6.40 9.18
N PRO A 347 -8.61 6.21 9.11
CA PRO A 347 -9.31 6.38 7.85
C PRO A 347 -9.06 7.81 7.38
N ASP A 348 -8.33 7.96 6.26
CA ASP A 348 -8.18 9.26 5.66
C ASP A 348 -9.58 9.77 5.31
N MET A 349 -10.03 10.78 6.06
CA MET A 349 -11.39 11.33 5.95
C MET A 349 -11.66 11.81 4.52
N ARG A 350 -10.60 12.19 3.79
CA ARG A 350 -10.67 12.56 2.37
C ARG A 350 -11.04 11.37 1.49
N LEU A 351 -10.55 10.17 1.82
CA LEU A 351 -10.83 8.94 1.10
C LEU A 351 -12.27 8.48 1.31
N ILE A 352 -12.77 8.53 2.56
CA ILE A 352 -14.18 8.23 2.87
C ILE A 352 -15.10 9.20 2.14
N PHE A 353 -14.87 10.50 2.30
CA PHE A 353 -15.72 11.51 1.68
C PHE A 353 -15.64 11.45 0.14
N GLY A 354 -14.44 11.27 -0.40
CA GLY A 354 -14.20 11.10 -1.83
C GLY A 354 -14.92 9.87 -2.40
N ALA A 355 -14.89 8.74 -1.70
CA ALA A 355 -15.56 7.51 -2.13
C ALA A 355 -17.09 7.62 -2.06
N LEU A 356 -17.64 8.26 -1.01
CA LEU A 356 -19.08 8.52 -0.90
C LEU A 356 -19.55 9.47 -2.00
N LEU A 357 -18.81 10.56 -2.24
CA LEU A 357 -19.11 11.50 -3.30
C LEU A 357 -19.02 10.83 -4.68
N PHE A 358 -17.98 10.03 -4.90
CA PHE A 358 -17.79 9.29 -6.14
C PHE A 358 -18.93 8.29 -6.39
N SER A 359 -19.32 7.52 -5.37
CA SER A 359 -20.49 6.63 -5.42
C SER A 359 -21.78 7.36 -5.77
N LEU A 360 -22.02 8.50 -5.11
CA LEU A 360 -23.18 9.34 -5.39
C LEU A 360 -23.16 9.80 -6.85
N CYS A 361 -22.03 10.32 -7.35
CA CYS A 361 -21.87 10.74 -8.74
C CYS A 361 -22.15 9.60 -9.72
N VAL A 362 -21.55 8.42 -9.53
CA VAL A 362 -21.77 7.24 -10.39
C VAL A 362 -23.25 6.85 -10.40
N SER A 363 -23.90 6.81 -9.25
CA SER A 363 -25.31 6.43 -9.15
C SER A 363 -26.25 7.45 -9.79
N LEU A 364 -25.95 8.74 -9.69
CA LEU A 364 -26.71 9.80 -10.34
C LEU A 364 -26.54 9.73 -11.85
N ILE A 365 -25.30 9.63 -12.36
CA ILE A 365 -25.00 9.49 -13.79
C ILE A 365 -25.71 8.26 -14.37
N SER A 366 -25.68 7.13 -13.65
CA SER A 366 -26.38 5.91 -14.05
C SER A 366 -27.91 6.09 -14.06
N GLY A 367 -28.45 6.90 -13.15
CA GLY A 367 -29.88 7.20 -13.06
C GLY A 367 -30.39 8.26 -14.05
N LEU A 368 -29.50 9.07 -14.65
CA LEU A 368 -29.88 10.16 -15.54
C LEU A 368 -30.70 9.68 -16.74
N TYR A 369 -30.23 8.65 -17.43
CA TYR A 369 -30.91 8.12 -18.63
C TYR A 369 -32.28 7.50 -18.31
N PRO A 370 -32.42 6.60 -17.30
CA PRO A 370 -33.73 6.13 -16.85
C PRO A 370 -34.68 7.26 -16.41
N ALA A 371 -34.20 8.22 -15.59
CA ALA A 371 -35.02 9.32 -15.09
C ALA A 371 -35.53 10.21 -16.23
N TRP A 372 -34.68 10.49 -17.23
CA TRP A 372 -35.06 11.23 -18.42
C TRP A 372 -36.13 10.49 -19.23
N LYS A 373 -35.94 9.19 -19.48
CA LYS A 373 -36.92 8.37 -20.20
C LYS A 373 -38.26 8.30 -19.46
N ALA A 374 -38.26 8.12 -18.14
CA ALA A 374 -39.48 8.13 -17.32
C ALA A 374 -40.25 9.45 -17.42
N SER A 375 -39.53 10.58 -17.39
CA SER A 375 -40.15 11.92 -17.45
C SER A 375 -40.80 12.25 -18.80
N ARG A 376 -40.42 11.54 -19.87
CA ARG A 376 -40.90 11.73 -21.25
C ARG A 376 -41.92 10.70 -21.71
N LEU A 377 -42.33 9.77 -20.85
CA LEU A 377 -43.45 8.87 -21.16
C LEU A 377 -44.70 9.71 -21.47
N ALA A 378 -45.40 9.38 -22.56
CA ALA A 378 -46.66 10.03 -22.88
C ALA A 378 -47.76 9.46 -21.96
N PRO A 379 -48.60 10.31 -21.32
CA PRO A 379 -49.66 9.85 -20.42
C PRO A 379 -50.63 8.89 -21.11
N VAL A 380 -50.95 9.18 -22.37
CA VAL A 380 -51.84 8.35 -23.20
C VAL A 380 -51.23 6.95 -23.41
N GLU A 381 -49.98 6.87 -23.89
CA GLU A 381 -49.28 5.58 -24.06
C GLU A 381 -49.04 4.83 -22.75
N ALA A 382 -48.92 5.55 -21.63
CA ALA A 382 -48.69 4.96 -20.32
C ALA A 382 -49.96 4.33 -19.73
N ILE A 383 -51.13 4.84 -20.10
CA ILE A 383 -52.44 4.37 -19.63
C ILE A 383 -53.07 3.38 -20.62
N SER A 384 -52.80 3.53 -21.92
CA SER A 384 -53.35 2.70 -23.00
C SER A 384 -52.60 1.38 -23.20
N HIS A 385 -51.52 1.12 -22.46
CA HIS A 385 -50.86 -0.19 -22.48
C HIS A 385 -51.63 -1.17 -21.58
N GLU A 386 -52.76 -1.62 -22.12
CA GLU A 386 -53.31 -2.97 -22.01
C GLU A 386 -53.93 -3.33 -23.36
#